data_AF-A0A7S0WAY9-F1
#
_entry.id   AF-A0A7S0WAY9-F1
#
_cell.length_a   1.000
_cell.length_b   1.000
_cell.length_c   1.000
_cell.angle_alpha   90.00
_cell.angle_beta   90.00
_cell.angle_gamma   90.00
#
_symmetry.space_group_name_H-M   'P 1'
#
loop_
_entity.id
_entity.type
_entity.pdbx_description
1 polymer ?
#
loop_
_entity_poly.entity_id
_entity_poly.type
_entity_poly.pdbx_seq_one_letter_code
_entity_poly.pdbx_strand_id
1 'polypeptide(L)'
;AALTPYAPPTATTVSTPALTASGTVSVTSMKIGQAYMFTAPNRSWYKTSDDVYLDAHLSGNRSTLFVIEFGASVTNPKLLFWNTGLDTQWMQLSLNDPSQLPNTHGGSDPMARKYSETAYSVVLDARYVAKGLSVIVKADEGQTAKLSIPVGPVINMKTFSVPLFLFGAYESMDDRRGATVTKETHGWMGEEKAQEHWAKYPFSTFLNTLHPVQIIQSDYWIIMPRVSTTGRRKPAFRARYRDDMSRPIRSDYTVDSTAALDDTYADFFAGESSGLQFTYMMSRLDGETEFSTHYYASLIYRDENGVFQTGGGGLGGGHHGAGTPYFKGVFYHEQGHAFGMGHAKSDYAMDDYPYKGGALG
;
A
#
# COMPACT_ATOMS: atom_id res chain seq x y z
N ALA A 1 21.41 -2.89 -6.08
CA ALA A 1 21.24 -3.93 -7.11
C ALA A 1 20.32 -3.37 -8.20
N ALA A 2 20.71 -3.49 -9.47
CA ALA A 2 19.85 -3.06 -10.57
C ALA A 2 18.55 -3.89 -10.53
N LEU A 3 17.40 -3.23 -10.71
CA LEU A 3 16.11 -3.89 -10.90
C LEU A 3 16.30 -4.93 -12.02
N THR A 4 16.22 -6.21 -11.72
CA THR A 4 15.91 -7.20 -12.76
C THR A 4 14.46 -6.98 -13.12
N PRO A 5 14.15 -6.43 -14.31
CA PRO A 5 12.77 -6.31 -14.73
C PRO A 5 12.14 -7.69 -14.70
N TYR A 6 10.91 -7.77 -14.19
CA TYR A 6 10.06 -8.94 -14.33
C TYR A 6 10.10 -9.40 -15.80
N ALA A 7 10.65 -10.59 -16.04
CA ALA A 7 10.73 -11.14 -17.38
C ALA A 7 9.29 -11.35 -17.89
N PRO A 8 8.91 -10.76 -19.03
CA PRO A 8 7.54 -10.86 -19.50
C PRO A 8 7.19 -12.33 -19.77
N PRO A 9 5.96 -12.78 -19.44
CA PRO A 9 5.47 -14.07 -19.89
C PRO A 9 5.53 -14.11 -21.43
N THR A 10 5.89 -15.29 -21.95
CA THR A 10 6.01 -15.56 -23.39
C THR A 10 4.78 -15.04 -24.12
N ALA A 11 5.01 -14.18 -25.11
CA ALA A 11 3.97 -13.50 -25.87
C ALA A 11 2.94 -14.49 -26.42
N THR A 12 1.71 -14.41 -25.92
CA THR A 12 0.56 -15.02 -26.58
C THR A 12 0.38 -14.34 -27.94
N THR A 13 0.19 -15.12 -28.99
CA THR A 13 0.03 -14.65 -30.37
C THR A 13 -1.16 -13.70 -30.47
N VAL A 14 -0.86 -12.42 -30.71
CA VAL A 14 -1.85 -11.39 -31.00
C VAL A 14 -2.14 -11.40 -32.49
N SER A 15 -3.40 -11.62 -32.87
CA SER A 15 -3.85 -11.49 -34.26
C SER A 15 -5.06 -10.58 -34.35
N THR A 16 -5.12 -9.77 -35.40
CA THR A 16 -6.21 -8.81 -35.65
C THR A 16 -7.47 -9.56 -36.13
N PRO A 17 -8.60 -9.54 -35.41
CA PRO A 17 -9.79 -10.27 -35.82
C PRO A 17 -10.76 -9.41 -36.65
N ALA A 18 -11.49 -10.05 -37.56
CA ALA A 18 -12.71 -9.49 -38.15
C ALA A 18 -13.86 -9.50 -37.11
N LEU A 19 -14.55 -8.37 -36.97
CA LEU A 19 -15.73 -8.20 -36.14
C LEU A 19 -16.99 -8.64 -36.91
N THR A 20 -17.20 -9.94 -37.09
CA THR A 20 -18.29 -10.48 -37.93
C THR A 20 -19.25 -11.44 -37.21
N ALA A 21 -19.32 -11.43 -35.87
CA ALA A 21 -20.31 -12.24 -35.16
C ALA A 21 -21.70 -11.58 -35.21
N SER A 22 -22.75 -12.31 -35.61
CA SER A 22 -24.13 -11.80 -35.70
C SER A 22 -24.96 -12.01 -34.42
N GLY A 23 -24.41 -12.67 -33.40
CA GLY A 23 -25.04 -12.92 -32.11
C GLY A 23 -24.52 -12.03 -30.97
N THR A 24 -25.24 -12.02 -29.85
CA THR A 24 -24.81 -11.38 -28.59
C THR A 24 -24.46 -12.45 -27.58
N VAL A 25 -23.28 -12.35 -26.96
CA VAL A 25 -22.89 -13.23 -25.85
C VAL A 25 -23.40 -12.65 -24.52
N SER A 26 -24.01 -13.50 -23.69
CA SER A 26 -24.51 -13.08 -22.38
C SER A 26 -23.39 -13.13 -21.33
N VAL A 27 -22.93 -11.96 -20.88
CA VAL A 27 -21.96 -11.79 -19.79
C VAL A 27 -22.72 -11.34 -18.54
N THR A 28 -22.70 -12.14 -17.49
CA THR A 28 -23.37 -11.84 -16.22
C THR A 28 -22.52 -10.93 -15.34
N SER A 29 -21.19 -11.07 -15.41
CA SER A 29 -20.29 -10.13 -14.77
C SER A 29 -18.93 -10.05 -15.47
N MET A 30 -18.36 -8.86 -15.49
CA MET A 30 -16.95 -8.62 -15.84
C MET A 30 -16.31 -7.91 -14.67
N LYS A 31 -15.32 -8.55 -14.04
CA LYS A 31 -14.50 -7.95 -13.00
C LYS A 31 -13.10 -7.69 -13.53
N ILE A 32 -12.49 -6.62 -13.07
CA ILE A 32 -11.12 -6.24 -13.39
C ILE A 32 -10.32 -6.03 -12.12
N GLY A 33 -9.07 -6.49 -12.13
CA GLY A 33 -8.21 -6.55 -10.95
C GLY A 33 -6.80 -6.05 -11.21
N GLN A 34 -6.35 -5.12 -10.36
CA GLN A 34 -4.94 -4.73 -10.20
C GLN A 34 -4.55 -4.88 -8.72
N ALA A 35 -4.56 -3.79 -7.94
CA ALA A 35 -4.37 -3.85 -6.48
C ALA A 35 -5.59 -4.38 -5.74
N TYR A 36 -6.77 -4.20 -6.34
CA TYR A 36 -8.05 -4.71 -5.84
C TYR A 36 -8.95 -5.04 -7.04
N MET A 37 -9.97 -5.87 -6.78
CA MET A 37 -10.92 -6.36 -7.79
C MET A 37 -12.23 -5.56 -7.72
N PHE A 38 -12.76 -5.13 -8.87
CA PHE A 38 -14.06 -4.46 -8.95
C PHE A 38 -14.79 -4.81 -10.25
N THR A 39 -16.11 -4.63 -10.27
CA THR A 39 -16.90 -4.81 -11.49
C THR A 39 -16.60 -3.68 -12.47
N ALA A 40 -16.32 -4.02 -13.72
CA ALA A 40 -16.06 -3.06 -14.79
C ALA A 40 -17.31 -2.18 -15.06
N PRO A 41 -17.14 -0.94 -15.54
CA PRO A 41 -15.89 -0.31 -15.96
C PRO A 41 -15.06 0.29 -14.82
N ASN A 42 -15.69 0.72 -13.74
CA ASN A 42 -15.08 1.33 -12.56
C ASN A 42 -16.00 1.17 -11.35
N ARG A 43 -15.48 1.45 -10.15
CA ARG A 43 -16.28 1.51 -8.92
C ARG A 43 -16.35 2.95 -8.45
N SER A 44 -17.55 3.53 -8.43
CA SER A 44 -17.76 4.88 -7.91
C SER A 44 -18.53 4.89 -6.60
N TRP A 45 -18.23 5.87 -5.75
CA TRP A 45 -18.97 6.18 -4.53
C TRP A 45 -18.93 7.69 -4.27
N TYR A 46 -19.83 8.15 -3.42
CA TYR A 46 -19.89 9.55 -3.01
C TYR A 46 -19.16 9.70 -1.67
N LYS A 47 -18.29 10.70 -1.56
CA LYS A 47 -17.59 11.07 -0.33
C LYS A 47 -18.30 12.29 0.27
N THR A 48 -18.98 12.09 1.38
CA THR A 48 -19.86 13.09 2.00
C THR A 48 -19.08 14.25 2.60
N SER A 49 -17.92 14.01 3.21
CA SER A 49 -17.15 15.09 3.86
C SER A 49 -16.63 16.15 2.90
N ASP A 50 -16.37 15.76 1.64
CA ASP A 50 -15.80 16.63 0.61
C ASP A 50 -16.84 17.06 -0.44
N ASP A 51 -18.07 16.53 -0.41
CA ASP A 51 -19.10 16.73 -1.44
C ASP A 51 -18.59 16.40 -2.86
N VAL A 52 -17.97 15.21 -3.01
CA VAL A 52 -17.40 14.76 -4.28
C VAL A 52 -17.71 13.30 -4.58
N TYR A 53 -17.82 12.98 -5.87
CA TYR A 53 -17.80 11.60 -6.33
C TYR A 53 -16.36 11.13 -6.53
N LEU A 54 -16.03 10.00 -5.92
CA LEU A 54 -14.77 9.30 -6.09
C LEU A 54 -14.97 8.04 -6.93
N ASP A 55 -13.90 7.60 -7.57
CA ASP A 55 -13.92 6.35 -8.28
C ASP A 55 -12.58 5.60 -8.23
N ALA A 56 -12.72 4.28 -8.31
CA ALA A 56 -11.68 3.29 -8.37
C ALA A 56 -11.63 2.75 -9.81
N HIS A 57 -10.49 2.95 -10.47
CA HIS A 57 -10.24 2.56 -11.85
C HIS A 57 -8.80 2.06 -12.03
N LEU A 58 -8.47 1.58 -13.23
CA LEU A 58 -7.15 1.01 -13.49
C LEU A 58 -6.05 2.07 -13.47
N SER A 59 -4.91 1.78 -12.87
CA SER A 59 -3.68 2.55 -13.05
C SER A 59 -3.01 2.18 -14.37
N GLY A 60 -2.44 3.16 -15.06
CA GLY A 60 -1.73 2.94 -16.32
C GLY A 60 -0.48 2.08 -16.13
N ASN A 61 -0.03 1.41 -17.18
CA ASN A 61 1.18 0.58 -17.19
C ASN A 61 1.25 -0.45 -16.04
N ARG A 62 0.13 -1.13 -15.77
CA ARG A 62 0.06 -2.21 -14.78
C ARG A 62 -0.80 -3.36 -15.30
N SER A 63 -0.25 -4.56 -15.27
CA SER A 63 -0.92 -5.77 -15.74
C SER A 63 -2.26 -5.93 -15.03
N THR A 64 -3.29 -6.28 -15.79
CA THR A 64 -4.68 -6.27 -15.32
C THR A 64 -5.32 -7.63 -15.55
N LEU A 65 -5.85 -8.24 -14.48
CA LEU A 65 -6.64 -9.45 -14.56
C LEU A 65 -8.08 -9.11 -14.94
N PHE A 66 -8.58 -9.73 -16.00
CA PHE A 66 -10.00 -9.76 -16.33
C PHE A 66 -10.58 -11.11 -15.87
N VAL A 67 -11.74 -11.05 -15.20
CA VAL A 67 -12.51 -12.23 -14.77
C VAL A 67 -13.92 -12.08 -15.31
N ILE A 68 -14.38 -13.05 -16.09
CA ILE A 68 -15.60 -12.96 -16.90
C ILE A 68 -16.49 -14.16 -16.60
N GLU A 69 -17.73 -13.86 -16.17
CA GLU A 69 -18.79 -14.84 -15.95
C GLU A 69 -19.80 -14.73 -17.09
N PHE A 70 -20.16 -15.88 -17.66
CA PHE A 70 -21.14 -15.97 -18.74
C PHE A 70 -22.48 -16.47 -18.20
N GLY A 71 -23.58 -16.04 -18.83
CA GLY A 71 -24.94 -16.48 -18.47
C GLY A 71 -25.29 -17.89 -18.97
N ALA A 72 -24.45 -18.47 -19.83
CA ALA A 72 -24.57 -19.81 -20.39
C ALA A 72 -23.18 -20.32 -20.78
N SER A 73 -23.06 -21.61 -21.10
CA SER A 73 -21.84 -22.16 -21.69
C SER A 73 -21.50 -21.45 -23.00
N VAL A 74 -20.21 -21.16 -23.19
CA VAL A 74 -19.68 -20.46 -24.37
C VAL A 74 -18.51 -21.22 -24.97
N THR A 75 -18.33 -21.09 -26.27
CA THR A 75 -17.28 -21.77 -27.03
C THR A 75 -16.23 -20.76 -27.50
N ASN A 76 -14.95 -21.09 -27.30
CA ASN A 76 -13.79 -20.26 -27.67
C ASN A 76 -13.87 -18.79 -27.20
N PRO A 77 -14.11 -18.52 -25.90
CA PRO A 77 -14.24 -17.16 -25.42
C PRO A 77 -12.90 -16.40 -25.48
N LYS A 78 -12.97 -15.13 -25.86
CA LYS A 78 -11.84 -14.23 -26.11
C LYS A 78 -12.14 -12.84 -25.56
N LEU A 79 -11.10 -12.15 -25.11
CA LEU A 79 -11.11 -10.72 -24.88
C LEU A 79 -10.50 -10.01 -26.09
N LEU A 80 -11.31 -9.24 -26.80
CA LEU A 80 -10.84 -8.27 -27.78
C LEU A 80 -10.58 -6.96 -27.04
N PHE A 81 -9.45 -6.33 -27.30
CA PHE A 81 -9.12 -5.06 -26.70
C PHE A 81 -8.52 -4.10 -27.73
N TRP A 82 -8.76 -2.83 -27.50
CA TRP A 82 -8.27 -1.73 -28.31
C TRP A 82 -7.84 -0.60 -27.39
N ASN A 83 -6.75 0.08 -27.71
CA ASN A 83 -6.31 1.27 -27.02
C ASN A 83 -6.08 2.40 -28.01
N THR A 84 -6.97 3.39 -28.01
CA THR A 84 -6.86 4.57 -28.87
C THR A 84 -5.60 5.40 -28.59
N GLY A 85 -5.13 5.41 -27.34
CA GLY A 85 -3.94 6.16 -26.93
C GLY A 85 -2.62 5.51 -27.35
N LEU A 86 -2.64 4.24 -27.76
CA LEU A 86 -1.46 3.48 -28.19
C LEU A 86 -1.50 3.13 -29.68
N ASP A 87 -2.51 3.63 -30.41
CA ASP A 87 -2.81 3.28 -31.81
C ASP A 87 -2.76 1.75 -32.06
N THR A 88 -3.21 0.97 -31.08
CA THR A 88 -3.34 -0.47 -31.28
C THR A 88 -4.53 -0.70 -32.18
N GLN A 89 -4.52 -1.72 -33.03
CA GLN A 89 -5.77 -2.22 -33.63
C GLN A 89 -6.48 -3.11 -32.61
N TRP A 90 -7.67 -3.63 -32.94
CA TRP A 90 -8.29 -4.67 -32.13
C TRP A 90 -7.36 -5.88 -32.04
N MET A 91 -6.86 -6.11 -30.85
CA MET A 91 -6.02 -7.26 -30.49
C MET A 91 -6.90 -8.26 -29.74
N GLN A 92 -6.59 -9.55 -29.82
CA GLN A 92 -7.36 -10.59 -29.15
C GLN A 92 -6.49 -11.43 -28.22
N LEU A 93 -7.07 -11.83 -27.10
CA LEU A 93 -6.51 -12.81 -26.17
C LEU A 93 -7.56 -13.89 -25.92
N SER A 94 -7.18 -15.15 -25.99
CA SER A 94 -8.04 -16.25 -25.53
C SER A 94 -8.22 -16.16 -24.02
N LEU A 95 -9.44 -16.40 -23.54
CA LEU A 95 -9.65 -16.53 -22.11
C LEU A 95 -9.20 -17.93 -21.65
N ASN A 96 -8.58 -17.96 -20.48
CA ASN A 96 -8.29 -19.17 -19.74
C ASN A 96 -9.59 -19.74 -19.15
N ASP A 97 -9.70 -21.07 -19.16
CA ASP A 97 -10.81 -21.83 -18.61
C ASP A 97 -10.94 -21.62 -17.08
N PRO A 98 -12.13 -21.81 -16.46
CA PRO A 98 -12.30 -21.66 -15.01
C PRO A 98 -11.34 -22.50 -14.17
N SER A 99 -10.88 -23.64 -14.67
CA SER A 99 -9.86 -24.46 -14.00
C SER A 99 -8.48 -23.79 -13.86
N GLN A 100 -8.21 -22.76 -14.65
CA GLN A 100 -6.95 -22.00 -14.68
C GLN A 100 -7.03 -20.66 -13.95
N LEU A 101 -8.20 -20.29 -13.41
CA LEU A 101 -8.36 -19.09 -12.61
C LEU A 101 -7.53 -19.21 -11.32
N PRO A 102 -6.72 -18.20 -10.96
CA PRO A 102 -5.96 -18.23 -9.71
C PRO A 102 -6.85 -18.35 -8.47
N ASN A 103 -6.36 -19.07 -7.46
CA ASN A 103 -7.01 -19.16 -6.16
C ASN A 103 -6.97 -17.82 -5.40
N THR A 104 -7.80 -17.69 -4.37
CA THR A 104 -7.92 -16.49 -3.51
C THR A 104 -6.65 -16.16 -2.73
N HIS A 105 -5.78 -17.15 -2.51
CA HIS A 105 -4.44 -17.00 -1.96
C HIS A 105 -3.43 -17.68 -2.90
N GLY A 106 -2.27 -17.06 -3.06
CA GLY A 106 -1.20 -17.60 -3.91
C GLY A 106 -0.47 -18.78 -3.26
N GLY A 107 0.08 -19.67 -4.10
CA GLY A 107 0.94 -20.78 -3.65
C GLY A 107 0.19 -21.94 -2.99
N SER A 108 0.91 -22.69 -2.16
CA SER A 108 0.39 -23.84 -1.40
C SER A 108 -0.30 -23.43 -0.09
N ASP A 109 -0.88 -22.23 -0.04
CA ASP A 109 -1.56 -21.72 1.16
C ASP A 109 -2.75 -22.66 1.49
N PRO A 110 -2.82 -23.23 2.71
CA PRO A 110 -3.94 -24.09 3.10
C PRO A 110 -5.30 -23.37 3.10
N MET A 111 -5.31 -22.04 3.04
CA MET A 111 -6.52 -21.21 2.90
C MET A 111 -6.86 -20.88 1.44
N ALA A 112 -6.05 -21.33 0.47
CA ALA A 112 -6.32 -21.13 -0.95
C ALA A 112 -7.64 -21.80 -1.34
N ARG A 113 -8.60 -20.99 -1.79
CA ARG A 113 -9.88 -21.44 -2.34
C ARG A 113 -10.00 -20.95 -3.76
N LYS A 114 -10.78 -21.64 -4.58
CA LYS A 114 -11.13 -21.12 -5.89
C LYS A 114 -11.92 -19.82 -5.72
N TYR A 115 -11.57 -18.81 -6.53
CA TYR A 115 -12.33 -17.56 -6.57
C TYR A 115 -13.71 -17.75 -7.19
N SER A 116 -13.77 -18.54 -8.26
CA SER A 116 -15.00 -18.98 -8.94
C SER A 116 -14.76 -20.35 -9.57
N GLU A 117 -15.82 -21.14 -9.70
CA GLU A 117 -15.83 -22.42 -10.42
C GLU A 117 -16.20 -22.25 -11.91
N THR A 118 -16.72 -21.07 -12.29
CA THR A 118 -17.30 -20.81 -13.62
C THR A 118 -16.67 -19.63 -14.36
N ALA A 119 -15.88 -18.81 -13.68
CA ALA A 119 -15.31 -17.62 -14.31
C ALA A 119 -14.12 -17.94 -15.21
N TYR A 120 -14.16 -17.42 -16.43
CA TYR A 120 -13.01 -17.37 -17.32
C TYR A 120 -12.09 -16.21 -16.95
N SER A 121 -10.82 -16.30 -17.29
CA SER A 121 -9.87 -15.23 -16.96
C SER A 121 -8.81 -14.96 -18.00
N VAL A 122 -8.26 -13.75 -18.02
CA VAL A 122 -7.09 -13.41 -18.82
C VAL A 122 -6.33 -12.25 -18.19
N VAL A 123 -5.01 -12.24 -18.33
CA VAL A 123 -4.18 -11.11 -17.91
C VAL A 123 -3.83 -10.28 -19.14
N LEU A 124 -4.24 -9.01 -19.12
CA LEU A 124 -3.81 -8.01 -20.09
C LEU A 124 -2.47 -7.45 -19.63
N ASP A 125 -1.46 -7.50 -20.52
CA ASP A 125 -0.12 -6.97 -20.26
C ASP A 125 -0.15 -5.47 -19.95
N ALA A 126 0.67 -5.06 -18.99
CA ALA A 126 0.82 -3.68 -18.52
C ALA A 126 0.95 -2.67 -19.67
N ARG A 127 1.70 -2.99 -20.72
CA ARG A 127 1.97 -2.07 -21.84
C ARG A 127 0.73 -1.66 -22.63
N TYR A 128 -0.36 -2.42 -22.52
CA TYR A 128 -1.63 -2.13 -23.19
C TYR A 128 -2.64 -1.40 -22.30
N VAL A 129 -2.35 -1.30 -21.00
CA VAL A 129 -3.21 -0.63 -20.02
C VAL A 129 -2.83 0.85 -19.97
N ALA A 130 -3.47 1.64 -20.81
CA ALA A 130 -3.29 3.09 -20.89
C ALA A 130 -4.62 3.79 -21.19
N LYS A 131 -4.67 5.12 -21.03
CA LYS A 131 -5.85 5.93 -21.34
C LYS A 131 -6.34 5.64 -22.77
N GLY A 132 -7.64 5.36 -22.90
CA GLY A 132 -8.26 4.97 -24.18
C GLY A 132 -8.55 3.47 -24.34
N LEU A 133 -8.27 2.67 -23.31
CA LEU A 133 -8.57 1.24 -23.30
C LEU A 133 -10.07 0.97 -23.48
N SER A 134 -10.38 0.07 -24.39
CA SER A 134 -11.72 -0.46 -24.65
C SER A 134 -11.66 -1.96 -24.85
N VAL A 135 -12.72 -2.66 -24.45
CA VAL A 135 -12.80 -4.11 -24.55
C VAL A 135 -14.12 -4.58 -25.14
N ILE A 136 -14.09 -5.76 -25.76
CA ILE A 136 -15.24 -6.53 -26.22
C ILE A 136 -15.00 -7.98 -25.80
N VAL A 137 -16.00 -8.63 -25.21
CA VAL A 137 -15.95 -10.08 -25.01
C VAL A 137 -16.56 -10.74 -26.24
N LYS A 138 -15.84 -11.70 -26.82
CA LYS A 138 -16.26 -12.44 -28.01
C LYS A 138 -16.23 -13.93 -27.71
N ALA A 139 -17.22 -14.66 -28.17
CA ALA A 139 -17.25 -16.12 -28.23
C ALA A 139 -17.79 -16.51 -29.61
N ASP A 140 -17.86 -17.80 -29.91
CA ASP A 140 -18.43 -18.29 -31.17
C ASP A 140 -19.93 -17.93 -31.28
N GLU A 141 -20.62 -17.83 -30.14
CA GLU A 141 -22.04 -17.49 -30.05
C GLU A 141 -22.34 -16.00 -30.31
N GLY A 142 -21.33 -15.12 -30.19
CA GLY A 142 -21.57 -13.68 -30.30
C GLY A 142 -20.51 -12.80 -29.66
N GLN A 143 -20.82 -11.51 -29.55
CA GLN A 143 -19.95 -10.55 -28.86
C GLN A 143 -20.75 -9.54 -28.03
N THR A 144 -20.11 -8.93 -27.04
CA THR A 144 -20.69 -7.82 -26.28
C THR A 144 -20.58 -6.51 -27.04
N ALA A 145 -21.31 -5.49 -26.57
CA ALA A 145 -21.00 -4.12 -26.94
C ALA A 145 -19.58 -3.74 -26.49
N LYS A 146 -19.01 -2.73 -27.15
CA LYS A 146 -17.75 -2.10 -26.74
C LYS A 146 -17.91 -1.46 -25.36
N LEU A 147 -17.06 -1.84 -24.42
CA LEU A 147 -16.98 -1.23 -23.09
C LEU A 147 -15.70 -0.40 -22.99
N SER A 148 -15.83 0.88 -22.64
CA SER A 148 -14.67 1.74 -22.36
C SER A 148 -14.24 1.55 -20.91
N ILE A 149 -12.95 1.35 -20.67
CA ILE A 149 -12.38 1.14 -19.33
C ILE A 149 -11.59 2.39 -18.93
N PRO A 150 -11.99 3.11 -17.85
CA PRO A 150 -11.21 4.20 -17.32
C PRO A 150 -9.82 3.73 -16.88
N VAL A 151 -8.78 4.42 -17.37
CA VAL A 151 -7.39 4.19 -16.99
C VAL A 151 -6.78 5.52 -16.60
N GLY A 152 -6.29 5.59 -15.36
CA GLY A 152 -5.60 6.72 -14.77
C GLY A 152 -4.15 6.82 -15.23
N PRO A 153 -3.37 7.75 -14.63
CA PRO A 153 -1.97 7.93 -14.99
C PRO A 153 -1.10 6.73 -14.60
N VAL A 154 0.14 6.72 -15.12
CA VAL A 154 1.20 5.85 -14.61
C VAL A 154 1.70 6.45 -13.30
N ILE A 155 1.60 5.70 -12.21
CA ILE A 155 1.97 6.15 -10.86
C ILE A 155 3.27 5.49 -10.46
N ASN A 156 4.34 6.27 -10.38
CA ASN A 156 5.65 5.82 -9.91
C ASN A 156 5.83 6.26 -8.47
N MET A 157 5.89 5.30 -7.56
CA MET A 157 6.00 5.57 -6.14
C MET A 157 7.41 5.28 -5.65
N LYS A 158 8.02 6.23 -4.94
CA LYS A 158 9.33 6.06 -4.31
C LYS A 158 9.20 6.20 -2.81
N THR A 159 9.84 5.31 -2.06
CA THR A 159 9.98 5.42 -0.61
C THR A 159 11.44 5.36 -0.20
N PHE A 160 11.87 6.36 0.56
CA PHE A 160 13.12 6.32 1.30
C PHE A 160 12.89 5.76 2.70
N SER A 161 13.61 4.70 3.04
CA SER A 161 13.66 4.20 4.42
C SER A 161 14.91 4.74 5.12
N VAL A 162 14.73 5.27 6.34
CA VAL A 162 15.81 5.77 7.19
C VAL A 162 15.74 5.07 8.55
N PRO A 163 16.65 4.14 8.87
CA PRO A 163 16.73 3.59 10.21
C PRO A 163 17.30 4.61 11.19
N LEU A 164 16.57 4.83 12.27
CA LEU A 164 16.99 5.60 13.43
C LEU A 164 17.24 4.64 14.60
N PHE A 165 18.52 4.42 14.90
CA PHE A 165 19.00 3.69 16.05
C PHE A 165 19.14 4.65 17.23
N LEU A 166 18.20 4.58 18.14
CA LEU A 166 18.03 5.53 19.23
C LEU A 166 18.43 4.90 20.57
N PHE A 167 18.87 5.75 21.48
CA PHE A 167 19.25 5.38 22.86
C PHE A 167 20.46 4.44 22.94
N GLY A 168 21.36 4.57 21.96
CA GLY A 168 22.54 3.72 21.84
C GLY A 168 22.21 2.31 21.35
N ALA A 169 21.05 2.12 20.70
CA ALA A 169 20.82 0.95 19.87
C ALA A 169 21.90 0.87 18.77
N TYR A 170 22.23 -0.34 18.36
CA TYR A 170 23.29 -0.59 17.37
C TYR A 170 22.92 -1.82 16.51
N GLU A 171 23.53 -1.92 15.33
CA GLU A 171 23.45 -3.14 14.53
C GLU A 171 24.06 -4.31 15.30
N SER A 172 23.65 -5.55 15.02
CA SER A 172 24.04 -6.77 15.74
C SER A 172 23.41 -7.01 17.11
N MET A 173 22.52 -6.11 17.58
CA MET A 173 21.60 -6.46 18.67
C MET A 173 20.63 -7.56 18.23
N ASP A 174 20.15 -8.36 19.17
CA ASP A 174 19.05 -9.29 18.93
C ASP A 174 17.70 -8.58 19.12
N ASP A 175 16.81 -8.73 18.13
CA ASP A 175 15.42 -8.32 18.29
C ASP A 175 14.67 -9.30 19.20
N ARG A 176 13.42 -8.96 19.54
CA ARG A 176 12.57 -9.80 20.42
C ARG A 176 12.25 -11.20 19.85
N ARG A 177 12.60 -11.47 18.58
CA ARG A 177 12.40 -12.74 17.89
C ARG A 177 13.73 -13.50 17.73
N GLY A 178 14.82 -13.00 18.30
CA GLY A 178 16.16 -13.57 18.16
C GLY A 178 16.80 -13.31 16.80
N ALA A 179 16.28 -12.36 16.02
CA ALA A 179 16.86 -11.97 14.75
C ALA A 179 17.86 -10.82 14.95
N THR A 180 18.99 -10.90 14.26
CA THR A 180 19.99 -9.83 14.26
C THR A 180 19.45 -8.55 13.63
N VAL A 181 19.54 -7.45 14.37
CA VAL A 181 19.14 -6.12 13.91
C VAL A 181 20.22 -5.57 12.98
N THR A 182 19.83 -5.24 11.75
CA THR A 182 20.66 -4.53 10.76
C THR A 182 19.80 -3.52 10.02
N LYS A 183 20.43 -2.59 9.31
CA LYS A 183 19.70 -1.65 8.43
C LYS A 183 18.91 -2.36 7.33
N GLU A 184 19.33 -3.53 6.86
CA GLU A 184 18.61 -4.31 5.85
C GLU A 184 17.41 -5.06 6.44
N THR A 185 17.48 -5.52 7.69
CA THR A 185 16.41 -6.31 8.31
C THR A 185 15.36 -5.46 9.02
N HIS A 186 15.76 -4.29 9.54
CA HIS A 186 14.93 -3.41 10.37
C HIS A 186 14.85 -1.97 9.83
N GLY A 187 15.79 -1.55 9.01
CA GLY A 187 15.81 -0.21 8.41
C GLY A 187 15.24 -0.13 7.01
N TRP A 188 15.02 -1.26 6.34
CA TRP A 188 14.64 -1.34 4.94
C TRP A 188 13.57 -2.39 4.70
N MET A 189 12.59 -2.04 3.87
CA MET A 189 11.62 -3.01 3.38
C MET A 189 12.27 -3.88 2.28
N GLY A 190 12.60 -5.11 2.65
CA GLY A 190 13.12 -6.12 1.74
C GLY A 190 12.19 -6.42 0.55
N GLU A 191 12.74 -7.04 -0.48
CA GLU A 191 12.09 -7.21 -1.80
C GLU A 191 10.70 -7.86 -1.72
N GLU A 192 10.55 -8.95 -0.96
CA GLU A 192 9.26 -9.63 -0.78
C GLU A 192 8.19 -8.69 -0.19
N LYS A 193 8.55 -7.94 0.85
CA LYS A 193 7.64 -6.98 1.48
C LYS A 193 7.38 -5.78 0.58
N ALA A 194 8.36 -5.36 -0.22
CA ALA A 194 8.19 -4.31 -1.21
C ALA A 194 7.23 -4.73 -2.31
N GLN A 195 7.31 -5.99 -2.76
CA GLN A 195 6.35 -6.57 -3.70
C GLN A 195 4.95 -6.68 -3.09
N GLU A 196 4.84 -7.12 -1.83
CA GLU A 196 3.56 -7.14 -1.09
C GLU A 196 2.96 -5.72 -0.98
N HIS A 197 3.78 -4.74 -0.64
CA HIS A 197 3.36 -3.34 -0.55
C HIS A 197 2.88 -2.82 -1.91
N TRP A 198 3.66 -3.01 -2.97
CA TRP A 198 3.26 -2.64 -4.33
C TRP A 198 1.96 -3.32 -4.77
N ALA A 199 1.74 -4.58 -4.41
CA ALA A 199 0.53 -5.31 -4.75
C ALA A 199 -0.72 -4.70 -4.09
N LYS A 200 -0.61 -4.08 -2.90
CA LYS A 200 -1.73 -3.53 -2.14
C LYS A 200 -2.19 -2.13 -2.55
N TYR A 201 -1.33 -1.36 -3.22
CA TYR A 201 -1.64 0.03 -3.60
C TYR A 201 -1.70 0.19 -5.12
N PRO A 202 -2.42 1.19 -5.66
CA PRO A 202 -2.58 1.40 -7.10
C PRO A 202 -1.35 2.06 -7.76
N PHE A 203 -0.14 1.57 -7.49
CA PHE A 203 1.08 2.05 -8.14
C PHE A 203 1.37 1.25 -9.41
N SER A 204 1.88 1.91 -10.44
CA SER A 204 2.45 1.23 -11.61
C SER A 204 3.82 0.65 -11.26
N THR A 205 4.65 1.43 -10.57
CA THR A 205 5.95 0.99 -10.07
C THR A 205 6.14 1.42 -8.62
N PHE A 206 6.92 0.64 -7.88
CA PHE A 206 7.31 0.95 -6.51
C PHE A 206 8.82 0.76 -6.34
N LEU A 207 9.49 1.80 -5.88
CA LEU A 207 10.90 1.78 -5.55
C LEU A 207 11.06 2.02 -4.05
N ASN A 208 11.58 1.03 -3.34
CA ASN A 208 11.97 1.19 -1.95
C ASN A 208 13.50 1.18 -1.80
N THR A 209 14.05 2.27 -1.30
CA THR A 209 15.50 2.46 -1.15
C THR A 209 15.86 2.87 0.26
N LEU A 210 16.97 2.33 0.76
CA LEU A 210 17.65 2.94 1.90
C LEU A 210 18.11 4.34 1.49
N HIS A 211 17.85 5.30 2.36
CA HIS A 211 18.35 6.65 2.19
C HIS A 211 19.90 6.66 2.14
N PRO A 212 20.55 7.56 1.38
CA PRO A 212 22.02 7.65 1.29
C PRO A 212 22.74 7.80 2.64
N VAL A 213 22.07 8.35 3.66
CA VAL A 213 22.61 8.44 5.04
C VAL A 213 22.80 7.06 5.69
N GLN A 214 22.11 6.03 5.17
CA GLN A 214 22.12 4.63 5.61
C GLN A 214 21.59 4.39 7.02
N ILE A 215 22.21 4.98 8.04
CA ILE A 215 21.89 4.82 9.45
C ILE A 215 22.02 6.17 10.15
N ILE A 216 21.11 6.42 11.08
CA ILE A 216 21.26 7.48 12.06
C ILE A 216 21.29 6.84 13.42
N GLN A 217 22.38 7.05 14.14
CA GLN A 217 22.55 6.52 15.48
C GLN A 217 22.70 7.66 16.47
N SER A 218 21.97 7.57 17.59
CA SER A 218 22.06 8.54 18.67
C SER A 218 21.94 7.87 20.03
N ASP A 219 22.82 8.24 20.96
CA ASP A 219 22.80 7.74 22.35
C ASP A 219 21.67 8.35 23.19
N TYR A 220 21.11 9.45 22.72
CA TYR A 220 20.01 10.13 23.39
C TYR A 220 19.12 10.82 22.35
N TRP A 221 17.94 11.23 22.79
CA TRP A 221 17.05 12.03 21.98
C TRP A 221 16.50 13.18 22.81
N ILE A 222 16.33 14.34 22.18
CA ILE A 222 15.73 15.49 22.83
C ILE A 222 14.25 15.49 22.51
N ILE A 223 13.43 15.30 23.54
CA ILE A 223 11.99 15.48 23.44
C ILE A 223 11.71 16.96 23.64
N MET A 224 11.12 17.59 22.62
CA MET A 224 10.87 19.02 22.59
C MET A 224 9.83 19.44 23.66
N PRO A 225 9.80 20.74 24.06
CA PRO A 225 8.78 21.23 24.97
C PRO A 225 7.39 21.03 24.36
N ARG A 226 6.40 20.67 25.19
CA ARG A 226 5.05 20.40 24.71
C ARG A 226 4.00 20.71 25.76
N VAL A 227 2.74 20.67 25.34
CA VAL A 227 1.59 20.77 26.23
C VAL A 227 0.93 19.39 26.25
N SER A 228 0.69 18.84 27.44
CA SER A 228 -0.10 17.63 27.58
C SER A 228 -1.54 17.86 27.12
N THR A 229 -2.25 16.77 26.87
CA THR A 229 -3.71 16.70 26.70
C THR A 229 -4.49 17.38 27.83
N THR A 230 -3.92 17.46 29.04
CA THR A 230 -4.48 18.17 30.21
C THR A 230 -4.11 19.67 30.27
N GLY A 231 -3.43 20.21 29.26
CA GLY A 231 -3.02 21.62 29.21
C GLY A 231 -1.72 21.93 29.98
N ARG A 232 -1.04 20.92 30.54
CA ARG A 232 0.19 21.11 31.33
C ARG A 232 1.39 21.30 30.41
N ARG A 233 2.16 22.35 30.62
CA ARG A 233 3.43 22.57 29.90
C ARG A 233 4.51 21.65 30.46
N LYS A 234 5.15 20.88 29.58
CA LYS A 234 6.33 20.06 29.89
C LYS A 234 7.57 20.67 29.21
N PRO A 235 8.67 20.90 29.94
CA PRO A 235 9.91 21.38 29.35
C PRO A 235 10.52 20.30 28.45
N ALA A 236 11.47 20.71 27.60
CA ALA A 236 12.29 19.74 26.88
C ALA A 236 13.07 18.88 27.87
N PHE A 237 13.28 17.61 27.53
CA PHE A 237 14.15 16.73 28.28
C PHE A 237 14.93 15.80 27.36
N ARG A 238 16.01 15.24 27.91
CA ARG A 238 16.87 14.28 27.22
C ARG A 238 16.46 12.88 27.61
N ALA A 239 15.89 12.13 26.69
CA ALA A 239 15.68 10.69 26.83
C ALA A 239 16.96 9.96 26.48
N ARG A 240 17.40 9.03 27.33
CA ARG A 240 18.59 8.18 27.14
C ARG A 240 18.22 6.73 26.87
N TYR A 241 16.99 6.35 27.20
CA TYR A 241 16.44 5.02 27.02
C TYR A 241 15.02 5.12 26.47
N ARG A 242 14.53 4.04 25.87
CA ARG A 242 13.11 3.90 25.52
C ARG A 242 12.21 4.22 26.71
N ASP A 243 12.60 3.73 27.89
CA ASP A 243 11.81 3.82 29.13
C ASP A 243 11.65 5.26 29.60
N ASP A 244 12.58 6.16 29.26
CA ASP A 244 12.45 7.58 29.60
C ASP A 244 11.27 8.24 28.85
N MET A 245 10.82 7.65 27.74
CA MET A 245 9.63 8.10 27.01
C MET A 245 8.34 7.44 27.49
N SER A 246 8.43 6.40 28.34
CA SER A 246 7.29 5.67 28.90
C SER A 246 7.23 5.71 30.43
N ARG A 247 8.07 6.54 31.07
CA ARG A 247 8.04 6.79 32.51
C ARG A 247 7.20 8.03 32.79
N PRO A 248 6.25 7.99 33.74
CA PRO A 248 5.70 9.22 34.28
C PRO A 248 6.86 10.05 34.85
N ILE A 249 6.88 11.34 34.54
CA ILE A 249 7.91 12.26 35.00
C ILE A 249 7.91 12.28 36.54
N ARG A 250 8.85 11.54 37.13
CA ARG A 250 9.30 11.51 38.53
C ARG A 250 8.28 11.08 39.61
N SER A 251 8.78 10.33 40.59
CA SER A 251 8.09 9.82 41.77
C SER A 251 7.92 10.83 42.91
N ASP A 252 8.28 12.10 42.71
CA ASP A 252 8.10 13.19 43.68
C ASP A 252 6.78 13.95 43.48
N TYR A 253 5.98 13.54 42.50
CA TYR A 253 4.72 14.17 42.15
C TYR A 253 3.55 13.24 42.49
N THR A 254 2.73 13.64 43.47
CA THR A 254 1.41 13.02 43.71
C THR A 254 0.50 13.32 42.53
N VAL A 255 0.51 12.42 41.53
CA VAL A 255 -0.36 12.52 40.36
C VAL A 255 -1.49 11.51 40.51
N ASP A 256 -2.72 11.99 40.37
CA ASP A 256 -3.92 11.17 40.14
C ASP A 256 -3.66 10.23 38.95
N SER A 257 -3.88 8.94 39.12
CA SER A 257 -3.33 7.88 38.25
C SER A 257 -3.74 7.99 36.78
N THR A 258 -4.83 8.71 36.50
CA THR A 258 -5.32 9.00 35.14
C THR A 258 -4.47 10.04 34.40
N ALA A 259 -4.06 11.12 35.08
CA ALA A 259 -3.23 12.17 34.48
C ALA A 259 -1.78 11.69 34.25
N ALA A 260 -1.28 10.77 35.08
CA ALA A 260 0.05 10.17 34.91
C ALA A 260 0.15 9.26 33.67
N LEU A 261 -0.92 8.50 33.38
CA LEU A 261 -1.00 7.64 32.19
C LEU A 261 -1.08 8.48 30.90
N ASP A 262 -1.86 9.54 30.93
CA ASP A 262 -2.04 10.47 29.81
C ASP A 262 -0.72 11.21 29.49
N ASP A 263 -0.02 11.65 30.53
CA ASP A 263 1.29 12.30 30.41
C ASP A 263 2.38 11.38 29.84
N THR A 264 2.32 10.08 30.18
CA THR A 264 3.27 9.05 29.72
C THR A 264 3.03 8.70 28.25
N TYR A 265 1.76 8.58 27.85
CA TYR A 265 1.40 8.39 26.45
C TYR A 265 1.86 9.60 25.62
N ALA A 266 1.66 10.83 26.12
CA ALA A 266 2.13 12.04 25.44
C ALA A 266 3.66 12.13 25.28
N ASP A 267 4.47 11.54 26.17
CA ASP A 267 5.95 11.49 26.05
C ASP A 267 6.40 10.57 24.91
N PHE A 268 5.76 9.41 24.82
CA PHE A 268 6.00 8.44 23.76
C PHE A 268 5.61 8.96 22.38
N PHE A 269 4.43 9.57 22.24
CA PHE A 269 3.99 10.20 20.99
C PHE A 269 4.93 11.33 20.55
N ALA A 270 5.51 12.06 21.49
CA ALA A 270 6.48 13.10 21.17
C ALA A 270 7.80 12.52 20.63
N GLY A 271 8.19 11.31 21.07
CA GLY A 271 9.30 10.55 20.49
C GLY A 271 9.04 10.18 19.03
N GLU A 272 7.88 9.57 18.74
CA GLU A 272 7.48 9.21 17.37
C GLU A 272 7.32 10.45 16.48
N SER A 273 6.77 11.53 17.03
CA SER A 273 6.61 12.82 16.32
C SER A 273 7.96 13.37 15.89
N SER A 274 9.00 13.17 16.70
CA SER A 274 10.35 13.60 16.35
C SER A 274 10.92 12.79 15.18
N GLY A 275 10.60 11.50 15.09
CA GLY A 275 10.94 10.68 13.91
C GLY A 275 10.26 11.16 12.64
N LEU A 276 8.99 11.57 12.74
CA LEU A 276 8.23 12.15 11.63
C LEU A 276 8.80 13.52 11.20
N GLN A 277 9.13 14.38 12.17
CA GLN A 277 9.80 15.66 11.88
C GLN A 277 11.17 15.45 11.25
N PHE A 278 11.88 14.40 11.66
CA PHE A 278 13.14 14.02 11.06
C PHE A 278 12.99 13.68 9.58
N THR A 279 12.02 12.84 9.21
CA THR A 279 11.76 12.48 7.80
C THR A 279 11.31 13.68 6.97
N TYR A 280 10.52 14.59 7.55
CA TYR A 280 10.19 15.87 6.92
C TYR A 280 11.45 16.70 6.63
N MET A 281 12.34 16.88 7.60
CA MET A 281 13.59 17.62 7.40
C MET A 281 14.48 16.99 6.33
N MET A 282 14.60 15.66 6.32
CA MET A 282 15.37 14.95 5.29
C MET A 282 14.82 15.21 3.91
N SER A 283 13.50 15.08 3.71
CA SER A 283 12.88 15.33 2.41
C SER A 283 13.13 16.76 1.89
N ARG A 284 13.19 17.76 2.79
CA ARG A 284 13.53 19.14 2.44
C ARG A 284 14.99 19.29 2.04
N LEU A 285 15.89 18.63 2.76
CA LEU A 285 17.33 18.66 2.46
C LEU A 285 17.64 17.98 1.14
N ASP A 286 16.90 16.92 0.79
CA ASP A 286 17.04 16.20 -0.48
C ASP A 286 16.35 16.91 -1.65
N GLY A 287 15.51 17.92 -1.38
CA GLY A 287 14.71 18.61 -2.39
C GLY A 287 13.54 17.77 -2.93
N GLU A 288 13.07 16.78 -2.16
CA GLU A 288 12.08 15.79 -2.57
C GLU A 288 10.64 16.16 -2.18
N THR A 289 10.41 17.34 -1.57
CA THR A 289 9.10 17.75 -1.03
C THR A 289 8.00 17.95 -2.06
N GLU A 290 8.34 18.13 -3.34
CA GLU A 290 7.37 18.35 -4.43
C GLU A 290 7.10 17.08 -5.25
N PHE A 291 7.78 15.97 -4.96
CA PHE A 291 7.69 14.74 -5.74
C PHE A 291 6.81 13.69 -5.05
N SER A 292 6.42 12.65 -5.80
CA SER A 292 5.76 11.43 -5.28
C SER A 292 6.74 10.54 -4.52
N THR A 293 7.41 11.12 -3.51
CA THR A 293 8.44 10.47 -2.69
C THR A 293 7.97 10.47 -1.24
N HIS A 294 7.86 9.27 -0.66
CA HIS A 294 7.62 9.13 0.77
C HIS A 294 8.91 8.89 1.54
N TYR A 295 8.93 9.31 2.80
CA TYR A 295 10.01 9.00 3.73
C TYR A 295 9.45 8.24 4.93
N TYR A 296 10.09 7.13 5.26
CA TYR A 296 9.74 6.33 6.44
C TYR A 296 10.93 6.17 7.39
N ALA A 297 10.72 6.55 8.65
CA ALA A 297 11.69 6.37 9.73
C ALA A 297 11.41 5.07 10.48
N SER A 298 12.30 4.09 10.36
CA SER A 298 12.27 2.89 11.21
C SER A 298 12.89 3.23 12.57
N LEU A 299 12.06 3.26 13.63
CA LEU A 299 12.46 3.60 14.98
C LEU A 299 12.93 2.35 15.73
N ILE A 300 14.23 2.28 15.97
CA ILE A 300 14.92 1.16 16.62
C ILE A 300 15.44 1.66 17.96
N TYR A 301 14.94 1.10 19.06
CA TYR A 301 15.24 1.60 20.40
C TYR A 301 16.04 0.59 21.22
N ARG A 302 16.73 1.12 22.24
CA ARG A 302 17.30 0.36 23.34
C ARG A 302 16.65 0.79 24.66
N ASP A 303 16.24 -0.16 25.49
CA ASP A 303 15.78 0.13 26.86
C ASP A 303 16.96 0.31 27.83
N GLU A 304 16.64 0.65 29.08
CA GLU A 304 17.63 0.81 30.15
C GLU A 304 18.43 -0.45 30.47
N ASN A 305 17.90 -1.64 30.13
CA ASN A 305 18.58 -2.92 30.32
C ASN A 305 19.46 -3.30 29.11
N GLY A 306 19.56 -2.42 28.11
CA GLY A 306 20.32 -2.66 26.90
C GLY A 306 19.60 -3.54 25.87
N VAL A 307 18.31 -3.84 26.07
CA VAL A 307 17.54 -4.74 25.23
C VAL A 307 16.85 -3.97 24.11
N PHE A 308 16.74 -4.59 22.94
CA PHE A 308 16.02 -4.03 21.80
C PHE A 308 14.55 -3.76 22.14
N GLN A 309 14.08 -2.60 21.70
CA GLN A 309 12.70 -2.17 21.82
C GLN A 309 12.20 -1.57 20.51
N THR A 310 10.89 -1.59 20.31
CA THR A 310 10.22 -0.86 19.22
C THR A 310 9.29 0.18 19.79
N GLY A 311 8.89 1.09 18.90
CA GLY A 311 7.93 2.14 19.23
C GLY A 311 6.52 1.64 19.47
N GLY A 312 6.17 0.36 19.32
CA GLY A 312 4.79 -0.12 19.57
C GLY A 312 3.69 0.44 18.64
N GLY A 313 3.89 1.61 18.02
CA GLY A 313 3.03 2.31 17.07
C GLY A 313 3.87 3.13 16.09
N GLY A 314 3.29 4.23 15.62
CA GLY A 314 3.91 5.15 14.69
C GLY A 314 3.06 6.38 14.46
N LEU A 315 3.58 7.27 13.61
CA LEU A 315 2.89 8.44 13.10
C LEU A 315 3.16 8.58 11.60
N GLY A 316 2.16 9.02 10.86
CA GLY A 316 2.27 9.36 9.45
C GLY A 316 1.47 10.59 9.06
N GLY A 317 1.81 11.16 7.92
CA GLY A 317 1.14 12.36 7.39
C GLY A 317 2.02 13.08 6.37
N GLY A 318 1.39 13.65 5.34
CA GLY A 318 2.06 14.55 4.38
C GLY A 318 3.30 13.95 3.73
N HIS A 319 3.19 12.72 3.22
CA HIS A 319 4.28 11.94 2.59
C HIS A 319 5.36 11.42 3.55
N HIS A 320 5.15 11.54 4.86
CA HIS A 320 6.11 11.09 5.86
C HIS A 320 5.49 10.05 6.80
N GLY A 321 6.33 9.14 7.28
CA GLY A 321 5.98 8.16 8.30
C GLY A 321 7.16 7.90 9.23
N ALA A 322 6.85 7.47 10.45
CA ALA A 322 7.82 7.01 11.44
C ALA A 322 7.17 5.96 12.32
N GLY A 323 7.87 4.86 12.61
CA GLY A 323 7.30 3.81 13.45
C GLY A 323 8.11 2.54 13.49
N THR A 324 7.43 1.42 13.68
CA THR A 324 8.06 0.10 13.82
C THR A 324 8.97 -0.29 12.65
N PRO A 325 10.10 -0.98 12.92
CA PRO A 325 11.01 -1.48 11.88
C PRO A 325 10.50 -2.74 11.14
N TYR A 326 9.31 -3.25 11.47
CA TYR A 326 8.86 -4.55 10.96
C TYR A 326 8.15 -4.52 9.61
N PHE A 327 7.77 -3.35 9.10
CA PHE A 327 7.05 -3.18 7.82
C PHE A 327 5.76 -4.04 7.74
N LYS A 328 4.96 -3.99 8.81
CA LYS A 328 3.67 -4.71 8.94
C LYS A 328 2.53 -3.71 9.17
N GLY A 329 1.47 -4.10 9.90
CA GLY A 329 0.26 -3.31 10.10
C GLY A 329 0.49 -1.84 10.44
N VAL A 330 1.36 -1.54 11.40
CA VAL A 330 1.72 -0.15 11.75
C VAL A 330 2.34 0.59 10.57
N PHE A 331 3.29 -0.01 9.86
CA PHE A 331 3.87 0.63 8.66
C PHE A 331 2.80 0.94 7.61
N TYR A 332 1.90 -0.01 7.31
CA TYR A 332 0.81 0.21 6.35
C TYR A 332 -0.16 1.30 6.82
N HIS A 333 -0.41 1.37 8.12
CA HIS A 333 -1.23 2.41 8.75
C HIS A 333 -0.59 3.79 8.59
N GLU A 334 0.67 3.96 8.99
CA GLU A 334 1.37 5.25 8.89
C GLU A 334 1.56 5.70 7.45
N GLN A 335 1.85 4.77 6.52
CA GLN A 335 1.91 5.11 5.11
C GLN A 335 0.53 5.48 4.56
N GLY A 336 -0.56 4.93 5.08
CA GLY A 336 -1.92 5.38 4.78
C GLY A 336 -2.10 6.86 5.11
N HIS A 337 -1.70 7.29 6.30
CA HIS A 337 -1.68 8.70 6.66
C HIS A 337 -0.75 9.53 5.79
N ALA A 338 0.40 8.99 5.39
CA ALA A 338 1.31 9.64 4.45
C ALA A 338 0.63 9.91 3.09
N PHE A 339 -0.29 9.03 2.65
CA PHE A 339 -1.16 9.25 1.47
C PHE A 339 -2.35 10.19 1.73
N GLY A 340 -2.48 10.76 2.94
CA GLY A 340 -3.60 11.61 3.33
C GLY A 340 -4.88 10.84 3.71
N MET A 341 -4.78 9.54 3.97
CA MET A 341 -5.94 8.74 4.39
C MET A 341 -6.21 8.89 5.88
N GLY A 342 -7.49 8.84 6.24
CA GLY A 342 -7.96 8.80 7.63
C GLY A 342 -7.97 7.40 8.21
N HIS A 343 -8.60 7.27 9.38
CA HIS A 343 -8.88 5.96 9.96
C HIS A 343 -10.18 5.39 9.36
N ALA A 344 -10.13 4.16 8.84
CA ALA A 344 -11.27 3.52 8.18
C ALA A 344 -12.57 3.53 9.00
N LYS A 345 -12.51 3.41 10.33
CA LYS A 345 -13.70 3.50 11.20
C LYS A 345 -14.35 4.89 11.14
N SER A 346 -13.54 5.94 11.13
CA SER A 346 -14.01 7.33 11.10
C SER A 346 -14.57 7.64 9.71
N ASP A 347 -13.85 7.26 8.66
CA ASP A 347 -14.28 7.45 7.27
C ASP A 347 -15.58 6.69 6.98
N TYR A 348 -15.73 5.47 7.50
CA TYR A 348 -16.97 4.71 7.38
C TYR A 348 -18.13 5.38 8.12
N ALA A 349 -17.91 5.89 9.33
CA ALA A 349 -18.95 6.60 10.08
C ALA A 349 -19.38 7.94 9.43
N MET A 350 -18.57 8.45 8.50
CA MET A 350 -18.85 9.67 7.72
C MET A 350 -19.37 9.37 6.30
N ASP A 351 -19.69 8.11 5.98
CA ASP A 351 -20.07 7.68 4.63
C ASP A 351 -19.00 7.97 3.55
N ASP A 352 -17.73 8.11 3.94
CA ASP A 352 -16.60 8.40 3.04
C ASP A 352 -15.87 7.13 2.56
N TYR A 353 -16.39 5.96 2.94
CA TYR A 353 -15.77 4.66 2.68
C TYR A 353 -16.41 3.94 1.48
N PRO A 354 -15.64 3.35 0.56
CA PRO A 354 -16.17 2.75 -0.67
C PRO A 354 -17.04 1.50 -0.46
N TYR A 355 -17.05 0.92 0.74
CA TYR A 355 -17.75 -0.33 1.06
C TYR A 355 -18.87 -0.10 2.08
N LYS A 356 -20.11 -0.42 1.68
CA LYS A 356 -21.33 -0.28 2.52
C LYS A 356 -21.33 -1.07 3.83
N GLY A 357 -20.39 -1.99 4.04
CA GLY A 357 -20.22 -2.76 5.29
C GLY A 357 -18.91 -2.48 6.04
N GLY A 358 -18.13 -1.49 5.60
CA GLY A 358 -16.80 -1.21 6.13
C GLY A 358 -15.73 -2.21 5.66
N ALA A 359 -14.57 -2.17 6.30
CA ALA A 359 -13.40 -3.01 5.95
C ALA A 359 -13.49 -4.46 6.48
N LEU A 360 -14.52 -4.79 7.26
CA LEU A 360 -14.68 -6.07 7.97
C LEU A 360 -15.96 -6.82 7.55
N GLY A 361 -16.59 -6.39 6.44
CA GLY A 361 -17.86 -6.93 5.94
C GLY A 361 -17.75 -8.34 5.37
#